data_AF-A0A7X9AJ17-F1
#
_entry.id   AF-A0A7X9AJ17-F1
#
_cell.length_a   1.000
_cell.length_b   1.000
_cell.length_c   1.000
_cell.angle_alpha   90.00
_cell.angle_beta   90.00
_cell.angle_gamma   90.00
#
_symmetry.space_group_name_H-M   'P 1'
#
loop_
_entity.id
_entity.type
_entity.pdbx_description
1 polymer ?
#
loop_
_entity_poly.entity_id
_entity_poly.type
_entity_poly.pdbx_seq_one_letter_code
_entity_poly.pdbx_strand_id
1 'polypeptide(L)' 'MIRRIIPKGRSPDDFTQQDITLVMNHINSYGRPNLGDKTPYWVFASFYGEKILRRMNVELI' A
#
# COMPACT_ATOMS: atom_id res chain seq x y z
N MET A 1 4.97 5.10 6.59
CA MET A 1 3.54 5.51 6.59
C MET A 1 2.69 4.61 7.48
N ILE A 2 2.82 3.27 7.42
CA ILE A 2 2.07 2.32 8.28
C ILE A 2 2.10 2.71 9.77
N ARG A 3 3.28 3.08 10.30
CA ARG A 3 3.45 3.49 11.71
C ARG A 3 2.68 4.75 12.13
N ARG A 4 2.16 5.54 11.17
CA ARG A 4 1.27 6.68 11.45
C ARG A 4 -0.16 6.22 11.75
N ILE A 5 -0.52 5.01 11.34
CA ILE A 5 -1.85 4.41 11.48
C ILE A 5 -1.82 3.36 12.60
N ILE A 6 -0.78 2.51 12.62
CA ILE A 6 -0.54 1.51 13.67
C ILE A 6 0.79 1.84 14.36
N PRO A 7 0.75 2.65 15.45
CA PRO A 7 1.94 3.02 16.20
C PRO A 7 2.69 1.81 16.75
N LYS A 8 3.96 2.01 17.08
CA LYS A 8 4.75 0.98 17.75
C LYS A 8 4.20 0.75 19.17
N GLY A 9 4.04 -0.51 19.56
CA GLY A 9 3.50 -0.88 20.88
C GLY A 9 1.97 -0.86 20.97
N ARG A 10 1.25 -0.51 19.90
CA ARG A 10 -0.22 -0.64 19.83
C ARG A 10 -0.61 -1.94 19.14
N SER A 11 -1.59 -2.66 19.71
CA SER A 11 -2.12 -3.86 19.06
C SER A 11 -2.88 -3.51 17.77
N PRO A 12 -2.74 -4.31 16.69
CA PRO A 12 -3.53 -4.17 15.49
C PRO A 12 -4.89 -4.90 15.54
N ASP A 13 -5.25 -5.55 16.66
CA ASP A 13 -6.45 -6.39 16.76
C ASP A 13 -7.77 -5.65 16.50
N ASP A 14 -7.77 -4.32 16.64
CA ASP A 14 -8.92 -3.46 16.33
C ASP A 14 -9.16 -3.30 14.81
N PHE A 15 -8.23 -3.74 13.96
CA PHE A 15 -8.33 -3.60 12.51
C PHE A 15 -8.77 -4.89 11.84
N THR A 16 -9.75 -4.78 10.95
CA THR A 16 -10.15 -5.87 10.08
C THR A 16 -9.16 -6.03 8.90
N GLN A 17 -9.24 -7.16 8.20
CA GLN A 17 -8.46 -7.36 6.98
C GLN A 17 -8.77 -6.29 5.93
N GLN A 18 -10.03 -5.85 5.85
CA GLN A 18 -10.48 -4.79 4.95
C GLN A 18 -9.82 -3.45 5.30
N ASP A 19 -9.73 -3.11 6.58
CA ASP A 19 -9.05 -1.89 7.03
C ASP A 19 -7.57 -1.90 6.64
N ILE A 20 -6.89 -3.04 6.86
CA ILE A 20 -5.48 -3.19 6.50
C ILE A 20 -5.30 -3.08 4.97
N THR A 21 -6.15 -3.73 4.19
CA THR A 21 -6.10 -3.64 2.72
C THR A 21 -6.28 -2.20 2.24
N LEU A 22 -7.26 -1.47 2.78
CA LEU A 22 -7.50 -0.06 2.45
C LEU A 22 -6.27 0.81 2.79
N VAL A 23 -5.71 0.63 3.99
CA VAL A 23 -4.50 1.34 4.43
C VAL A 23 -3.33 1.07 3.49
N MET A 24 -3.11 -0.17 3.10
CA MET A 24 -2.01 -0.53 2.19
C MET A 24 -2.21 0.06 0.80
N ASN A 25 -3.44 0.08 0.29
CA ASN A 25 -3.74 0.69 -1.01
C ASN A 25 -3.47 2.20 -1.00
N HIS A 26 -3.86 2.93 0.04
CA HIS A 26 -3.48 4.33 0.19
C HIS A 26 -1.95 4.53 0.25
N ILE A 27 -1.25 3.70 1.02
CA ILE A 27 0.22 3.82 1.18
C ILE A 27 0.97 3.52 -0.12
N ASN A 28 0.46 2.58 -0.91
CA ASN A 28 1.06 2.17 -2.18
C ASN A 28 0.63 3.05 -3.36
N SER A 29 -0.40 3.87 -3.18
CA SER A 29 -0.87 4.87 -4.15
C SER A 29 -0.29 6.26 -3.93
N TYR A 30 0.45 6.46 -2.84
CA TYR A 30 1.13 7.73 -2.58
C TYR A 30 2.47 7.82 -3.32
N GLY A 31 2.66 8.90 -4.10
CA GLY A 31 3.90 9.19 -4.84
C GLY A 31 5.09 9.45 -3.92
N ARG A 32 6.29 9.07 -4.34
CA ARG A 32 7.51 9.24 -3.54
C ARG A 32 8.64 9.86 -4.34
N PRO A 33 9.33 10.89 -3.81
CA PRO A 33 10.47 11.51 -4.51
C PRO A 33 11.58 10.53 -4.86
N ASN A 34 11.87 9.56 -3.98
CA ASN A 34 12.89 8.54 -4.24
C ASN A 34 12.49 7.50 -5.30
N LEU A 35 11.25 7.53 -5.78
CA LEU A 35 10.74 6.74 -6.90
C LEU A 35 10.48 7.63 -8.14
N GLY A 36 11.08 8.81 -8.21
CA GLY A 36 10.85 9.76 -9.31
C GLY A 36 9.41 10.28 -9.32
N ASP A 37 8.87 10.56 -8.13
CA ASP A 37 7.49 10.98 -7.89
C ASP A 37 6.42 9.98 -8.36
N LYS A 38 6.81 8.73 -8.61
CA LYS A 38 5.89 7.62 -8.89
C LYS A 38 5.44 6.94 -7.62
N THR A 39 4.29 6.26 -7.72
CA THR A 39 3.73 5.47 -6.63
C THR A 39 4.39 4.09 -6.60
N PRO A 40 4.53 3.45 -5.42
CA PRO A 40 4.95 2.05 -5.34
C PRO A 40 4.14 1.11 -6.25
N TYR A 41 2.82 1.34 -6.36
CA TYR A 41 1.94 0.62 -7.29
C TYR A 41 2.47 0.72 -8.72
N TRP A 42 2.71 1.94 -9.21
CA TRP A 42 3.12 2.19 -10.58
C TRP A 42 4.49 1.57 -10.88
N VAL A 43 5.44 1.70 -9.95
CA VAL A 43 6.78 1.11 -10.09
C VAL A 43 6.69 -0.41 -10.18
N PHE A 44 5.93 -1.05 -9.29
CA PHE A 44 5.76 -2.50 -9.33
C PHE A 44 5.08 -2.96 -10.63
N ALA A 45 4.00 -2.31 -11.03
CA ALA A 45 3.26 -2.64 -12.25
C ALA A 45 4.15 -2.52 -13.50
N SER A 46 5.06 -1.54 -13.52
CA SER A 46 6.00 -1.33 -14.62
C SER A 46 7.02 -2.46 -14.76
N PHE A 47 7.45 -3.08 -13.66
CA PHE A 47 8.44 -4.17 -13.69
C PHE A 47 7.82 -5.56 -13.83
N TYR A 48 6.66 -5.80 -13.21
CA TYR A 48 6.11 -7.15 -13.02
C TYR A 48 4.69 -7.31 -13.58
N GLY A 49 4.09 -6.24 -14.09
CA GLY A 49 2.71 -6.23 -14.59
C GLY A 49 1.65 -6.14 -13.48
N GLU A 50 0.48 -5.67 -13.88
CA GLU A 50 -0.62 -5.37 -12.95
C GLU A 50 -1.37 -6.61 -12.45
N LYS A 51 -1.30 -7.72 -13.19
CA LYS A 51 -2.01 -8.98 -12.84
C LYS A 51 -1.63 -9.49 -11.45
N ILE A 52 -0.38 -9.32 -11.05
CA ILE A 52 0.12 -9.76 -9.74
C ILE A 52 -0.46 -8.88 -8.63
N LEU A 53 -0.50 -7.55 -8.83
CA LEU A 53 -1.09 -6.60 -7.87
C LEU A 53 -2.55 -6.91 -7.60
N ARG A 54 -3.33 -7.16 -8.65
CA ARG A 54 -4.77 -7.49 -8.53
C ARG A 54 -5.01 -8.77 -7.75
N ARG A 55 -4.16 -9.80 -7.92
CA ARG A 55 -4.24 -11.04 -7.12
C ARG A 55 -3.94 -10.82 -5.63
N MET A 56 -3.24 -9.76 -5.29
CA MET A 56 -2.91 -9.37 -3.92
C MET A 56 -3.91 -8.35 -3.34
N ASN A 57 -5.01 -8.06 -4.03
CA ASN A 57 -5.98 -7.01 -3.67
C ASN A 57 -5.34 -5.62 -3.52
N VAL A 58 -4.30 -5.35 -4.32
CA VAL A 58 -3.67 -4.04 -4.37
C VAL A 58 -4.31 -3.21 -5.47
N GLU A 59 -4.79 -2.04 -5.11
CA GLU A 59 -5.48 -1.11 -5.99
C GLU A 59 -4.83 0.27 -5.94
N LEU A 60 -4.86 0.97 -7.08
CA LEU A 60 -4.49 2.37 -7.15
C LEU A 60 -5.68 3.23 -6.73
N ILE A 61 -5.52 4.00 -5.65
CA ILE A 61 -6.56 4.86 -5.04
C ILE A 61 -6.11 6.32 -5.04
#